data_AF-A0A9D7KII6-F1
#
_entry.id   AF-A0A9D7KII6-F1
#
_cell.length_a   1.000
_cell.length_b   1.000
_cell.length_c   1.000
_cell.angle_alpha   90.00
_cell.angle_beta   90.00
_cell.angle_gamma   90.00
#
_symmetry.space_group_name_H-M   'P 1'
#
loop_
_entity.id
_entity.type
_entity.pdbx_description
1 polymer ?
#
loop_
_entity_poly.entity_id
_entity_poly.type
_entity_poly.pdbx_seq_one_letter_code
_entity_poly.pdbx_strand_id
1 'polypeptide(L)'
;MRKFGMILLLGFSLSFAVNAQEVISSKSNMAGLKSPFKTDFRLFFDSENSALSKVTQLIEEGRKRKNVETLLSASFILFLEEKNSGKSAELTGLNILKEATQIAIRSKDKDKIALVAKYWGDPLCGNNPSYAEELVYNE
;
A
#
# COMPACT_ATOMS: atom_id res chain seq x y z
N MET A 1 -64.39 3.75 21.91
CA MET A 1 -63.67 4.89 21.34
C MET A 1 -64.07 6.16 22.08
N ARG A 2 -63.16 6.75 22.87
CA ARG A 2 -63.29 8.09 23.44
C ARG A 2 -61.91 8.75 23.37
N LYS A 3 -61.83 9.90 22.70
CA LYS A 3 -60.65 10.74 22.50
C LYS A 3 -60.67 11.86 23.54
N PHE A 4 -59.56 12.04 24.25
CA PHE A 4 -59.07 13.27 24.89
C PHE A 4 -57.55 13.01 25.01
N GLY A 5 -56.60 13.73 24.41
CA GLY A 5 -56.52 15.13 24.05
C GLY A 5 -55.60 15.83 25.05
N MET A 6 -54.31 15.99 24.75
CA MET A 6 -53.54 17.24 24.97
C MET A 6 -52.06 17.07 24.60
N ILE A 7 -51.57 18.10 23.91
CA ILE A 7 -50.21 18.40 23.49
C ILE A 7 -49.38 18.81 24.71
N LEU A 8 -48.12 18.37 24.78
CA LEU A 8 -47.11 19.01 25.62
C LEU A 8 -45.84 19.25 24.80
N LEU A 9 -45.78 20.46 24.26
CA LEU A 9 -44.63 21.11 23.66
C LEU A 9 -43.83 21.73 24.82
N LEU A 10 -42.71 21.13 25.20
CA LEU A 10 -41.69 21.80 26.02
C LEU A 10 -40.33 21.46 25.43
N GLY A 11 -39.76 22.45 24.76
CA GLY A 11 -38.35 22.45 24.40
C GLY A 11 -37.49 22.49 25.66
N PHE A 12 -36.39 21.76 25.60
CA PHE A 12 -35.22 22.04 26.43
C PHE A 12 -33.99 21.82 25.56
N SER A 13 -33.45 22.92 25.07
CA SER A 13 -32.08 23.02 24.58
C SER A 13 -31.14 22.86 25.77
N LEU A 14 -30.41 21.75 25.81
CA LEU A 14 -29.23 21.60 26.65
C LEU A 14 -28.07 21.15 25.78
N SER A 15 -27.28 22.15 25.39
CA SER A 15 -25.96 22.03 24.81
C SER A 15 -25.06 21.19 25.72
N PHE A 16 -24.55 20.08 25.19
CA PHE A 16 -23.29 19.50 25.64
C PHE A 16 -22.33 19.49 24.45
N ALA A 17 -21.66 20.63 24.27
CA ALA A 17 -20.40 20.67 23.58
C ALA A 17 -19.32 20.42 24.63
N VAL A 18 -18.75 19.21 24.68
CA VAL A 18 -17.34 19.01 25.07
C VAL A 18 -16.79 17.85 24.25
N ASN A 19 -15.70 18.18 23.56
CA ASN A 19 -14.78 17.31 22.84
C ASN A 19 -14.44 16.01 23.59
N ALA A 20 -14.49 14.89 22.88
CA ALA A 20 -13.59 13.75 23.11
C ALA A 20 -13.35 13.05 21.78
N GLN A 21 -12.46 13.65 21.01
CA GLN A 21 -11.75 12.99 19.94
C GLN A 21 -10.78 11.98 20.55
N GLU A 22 -11.10 10.69 20.44
CA GLU A 22 -10.09 9.63 20.37
C GLU A 22 -10.47 8.75 19.18
N VAL A 23 -9.94 9.09 18.00
CA VAL A 23 -8.76 8.42 17.46
C VAL A 23 -8.99 6.90 17.43
N ILE A 24 -9.85 6.48 16.49
CA ILE A 24 -9.60 5.20 15.81
C ILE A 24 -8.33 5.44 15.00
N SER A 25 -7.18 5.25 15.66
CA SER A 25 -5.88 5.11 15.04
C SER A 25 -5.90 3.83 14.23
N SER A 26 -6.57 3.89 13.07
CA SER A 26 -6.10 3.17 11.91
C SER A 26 -4.72 3.76 11.61
N LYS A 27 -3.67 3.24 12.27
CA LYS A 27 -2.30 3.34 11.78
C LYS A 27 -2.27 2.56 10.47
N SER A 28 -2.86 3.16 9.45
CA SER A 28 -2.54 2.92 8.06
C SER A 28 -1.06 3.27 7.97
N ASN A 29 -0.20 2.25 7.89
CA ASN A 29 1.21 2.38 7.51
C ASN A 29 1.35 2.82 6.03
N MET A 30 0.49 3.72 5.55
CA MET A 30 0.69 4.53 4.35
C MET A 30 1.22 5.93 4.72
N ALA A 31 1.96 6.05 5.82
CA ALA A 31 2.75 7.24 6.07
C ALA A 31 3.76 7.40 4.93
N GLY A 32 3.43 8.26 3.97
CA GLY A 32 4.35 8.79 2.95
C GLY A 32 4.57 7.88 1.73
N LEU A 33 3.54 7.60 0.93
CA LEU A 33 3.76 7.13 -0.45
C LEU A 33 4.56 8.20 -1.21
N LYS A 34 5.86 7.94 -1.39
CA LYS A 34 6.74 8.86 -2.12
C LYS A 34 6.38 8.85 -3.60
N SER A 35 6.32 10.04 -4.21
CA SER A 35 6.02 10.18 -5.63
C SER A 35 7.18 9.60 -6.46
N PRO A 36 6.92 8.68 -7.41
CA PRO A 36 7.97 8.09 -8.25
C PRO A 36 8.50 9.09 -9.27
N PHE A 37 7.72 10.11 -9.64
CA PHE A 37 8.12 11.18 -10.56
C PHE A 37 9.32 12.02 -10.09
N LYS A 38 9.66 11.96 -8.80
CA LYS A 38 10.83 12.65 -8.27
C LYS A 38 12.14 11.95 -8.62
N THR A 39 12.08 10.72 -9.13
CA THR A 39 13.25 9.90 -9.44
C THR A 39 13.24 9.53 -10.92
N ASP A 40 14.26 10.00 -11.65
CA ASP A 40 14.63 9.37 -12.92
C ASP A 40 15.50 8.14 -12.59
N PHE A 41 14.87 6.97 -12.55
CA PHE A 41 15.56 5.74 -12.18
C PHE A 41 16.68 5.36 -13.15
N ARG A 42 16.55 5.69 -14.43
CA ARG A 42 17.56 5.39 -15.44
C ARG A 42 18.82 6.19 -15.17
N LEU A 43 18.66 7.50 -14.94
CA LEU A 43 19.76 8.39 -14.58
C LEU A 43 20.35 8.04 -13.20
N PHE A 44 19.50 7.71 -12.23
CA PHE A 44 19.93 7.37 -10.86
C PHE A 44 20.83 6.14 -10.83
N PHE A 45 20.40 5.05 -11.49
CA PHE A 45 21.16 3.81 -11.52
C PHE A 45 22.36 3.88 -12.46
N ASP A 46 22.41 4.86 -13.37
CA ASP A 46 23.38 4.92 -14.48
C ASP A 46 23.29 3.66 -15.35
N SER A 47 22.07 3.34 -15.76
CA SER A 47 21.74 2.07 -16.42
C SER A 47 21.15 2.29 -17.80
N GLU A 48 21.56 1.46 -18.75
CA GLU A 48 20.97 1.43 -20.09
C GLU A 48 19.71 0.55 -20.16
N ASN A 49 19.29 -0.04 -19.04
CA ASN A 49 18.10 -0.87 -19.00
C ASN A 49 16.85 -0.06 -19.39
N SER A 50 16.32 -0.34 -20.58
CA SER A 50 15.11 0.32 -21.11
C SER A 50 13.86 0.09 -20.26
N ALA A 51 13.84 -0.93 -19.38
CA ALA A 51 12.74 -1.14 -18.45
C ALA A 51 12.61 0.01 -17.44
N LEU A 52 13.73 0.63 -17.03
CA LEU A 52 13.74 1.73 -16.07
C LEU A 52 12.96 2.97 -16.54
N SER A 53 12.89 3.21 -17.86
CA SER A 53 12.11 4.32 -18.40
C SER A 53 10.60 4.15 -18.19
N LYS A 54 10.12 2.94 -17.89
CA LYS A 54 8.70 2.63 -17.66
C LYS A 54 8.36 2.41 -16.19
N VAL A 55 9.35 2.29 -15.31
CA VAL A 55 9.13 1.98 -13.89
C VAL A 55 8.24 3.02 -13.22
N THR A 56 8.48 4.31 -13.46
CA THR A 56 7.66 5.40 -12.92
C THR A 56 6.19 5.25 -13.32
N GLN A 57 5.93 4.98 -14.60
CA GLN A 57 4.57 4.76 -15.12
C GLN A 57 3.93 3.51 -14.50
N LEU A 58 4.67 2.40 -14.37
CA LEU A 58 4.16 1.18 -13.75
C LEU A 58 3.77 1.40 -12.29
N ILE A 59 4.59 2.12 -11.52
CA ILE A 59 4.29 2.44 -10.12
C ILE A 59 2.99 3.25 -10.03
N GLU A 60 2.81 4.23 -10.90
CA GLU A 60 1.61 5.06 -10.92
C GLU A 60 0.36 4.30 -11.34
N GLU A 61 0.43 3.55 -12.43
CA GLU A 61 -0.69 2.75 -12.92
C GLU A 61 -1.10 1.71 -11.87
N GLY A 62 -0.11 1.05 -11.26
CA GLY A 62 -0.29 0.12 -10.16
C GLY A 62 -0.98 0.76 -8.95
N ARG A 63 -0.53 1.94 -8.51
CA ARG A 63 -1.15 2.68 -7.40
C ARG A 63 -2.56 3.14 -7.74
N LYS A 64 -2.76 3.75 -8.91
CA LYS A 64 -4.05 4.32 -9.35
C LYS A 64 -5.12 3.24 -9.47
N ARG A 65 -4.75 2.07 -10.03
CA ARG A 65 -5.68 0.95 -10.23
C ARG A 65 -5.70 -0.05 -9.08
N LYS A 66 -4.85 0.14 -8.06
CA LYS A 66 -4.60 -0.85 -6.99
C LYS A 66 -4.26 -2.23 -7.58
N ASN A 67 -3.46 -2.25 -8.65
CA ASN A 67 -3.05 -3.46 -9.35
C ASN A 67 -1.75 -3.99 -8.73
N VAL A 68 -1.83 -5.17 -8.12
CA VAL A 68 -0.71 -5.79 -7.38
C VAL A 68 0.37 -6.26 -8.35
N GLU A 69 -0.02 -6.86 -9.46
CA GLU A 69 0.85 -7.43 -10.48
C GLU A 69 1.72 -6.35 -11.15
N THR A 70 1.13 -5.19 -11.44
CA THR A 70 1.86 -4.03 -11.99
C THR A 70 2.88 -3.49 -10.97
N LEU A 71 2.52 -3.40 -9.70
CA LEU A 71 3.44 -2.96 -8.65
C LEU A 71 4.57 -3.98 -8.42
N LEU A 72 4.26 -5.27 -8.45
CA LEU A 72 5.27 -6.33 -8.35
C LEU A 72 6.25 -6.31 -9.54
N SER A 73 5.75 -6.02 -10.74
CA SER A 73 6.61 -5.84 -11.93
C SER A 73 7.57 -4.67 -11.75
N ALA A 74 7.08 -3.52 -11.26
CA ALA A 74 7.95 -2.37 -10.95
C ALA A 74 8.95 -2.69 -9.83
N SER A 75 8.50 -3.34 -8.77
CA SER A 75 9.34 -3.78 -7.65
C SER A 75 10.48 -4.67 -8.11
N PHE A 76 10.21 -5.64 -8.98
CA PHE A 76 11.22 -6.56 -9.51
C PHE A 76 12.29 -5.83 -10.33
N ILE A 77 11.87 -4.94 -11.23
CA ILE A 77 12.82 -4.15 -12.03
C ILE A 77 13.75 -3.36 -11.10
N LEU A 78 13.21 -2.73 -10.06
CA LEU A 78 14.01 -1.98 -9.09
C LEU A 78 14.98 -2.90 -8.33
N PHE A 79 14.54 -4.06 -7.86
CA PHE A 79 15.43 -5.02 -7.18
C PHE A 79 16.62 -5.45 -8.05
N LEU A 80 16.37 -5.74 -9.33
CA LEU A 80 17.42 -6.10 -10.27
C LEU A 80 18.43 -4.96 -10.43
N GLU A 81 17.96 -3.73 -10.61
CA GLU A 81 18.83 -2.58 -10.80
C GLU A 81 19.57 -2.18 -9.53
N GLU A 82 18.95 -2.28 -8.36
CA GLU A 82 19.59 -2.08 -7.06
C GLU A 82 20.72 -3.09 -6.85
N LYS A 83 20.47 -4.37 -7.17
CA LYS A 83 21.47 -5.43 -7.06
C LYS A 83 22.63 -5.25 -8.05
N ASN A 84 22.33 -4.89 -9.30
CA ASN A 84 23.34 -4.74 -10.35
C ASN A 84 24.21 -3.50 -10.13
N SER A 85 23.62 -2.39 -9.69
CA SER A 85 24.32 -1.13 -9.48
C SER A 85 24.95 -0.98 -8.09
N GLY A 86 24.47 -1.75 -7.11
CA GLY A 86 24.80 -1.57 -5.69
C GLY A 86 24.24 -0.27 -5.07
N LYS A 87 23.39 0.46 -5.80
CA LYS A 87 22.75 1.71 -5.36
C LYS A 87 21.34 1.42 -4.85
N SER A 88 20.82 2.28 -3.97
CA SER A 88 19.44 2.19 -3.49
C SER A 88 18.75 3.54 -3.66
N ALA A 89 17.67 3.55 -4.45
CA ALA A 89 16.92 4.76 -4.76
C ALA A 89 16.08 5.21 -3.56
N GLU A 90 15.54 6.44 -3.62
CA GLU A 90 14.63 6.91 -2.57
C GLU A 90 13.36 6.05 -2.48
N LEU A 91 12.91 5.53 -3.62
CA LEU A 91 11.81 4.58 -3.77
C LEU A 91 12.40 3.25 -4.25
N THR A 92 12.58 2.32 -3.33
CA THR A 92 13.26 1.03 -3.57
C THR A 92 12.31 -0.06 -4.06
N GLY A 93 12.88 -1.15 -4.59
CA GLY A 93 12.09 -2.35 -4.91
C GLY A 93 11.31 -2.86 -3.69
N LEU A 94 11.93 -2.80 -2.51
CA LEU A 94 11.31 -3.18 -1.24
C LEU A 94 10.16 -2.25 -0.82
N ASN A 95 10.26 -0.95 -1.08
CA ASN A 95 9.16 -0.02 -0.81
C ASN A 95 7.93 -0.41 -1.63
N ILE A 96 8.12 -0.67 -2.92
CA ILE A 96 7.02 -1.05 -3.82
C ILE A 96 6.45 -2.44 -3.46
N LEU A 97 7.29 -3.41 -3.07
CA LEU A 97 6.83 -4.72 -2.61
C LEU A 97 5.92 -4.60 -1.38
N LYS A 98 6.30 -3.76 -0.41
CA LYS A 98 5.48 -3.48 0.78
C LYS A 98 4.13 -2.85 0.40
N GLU A 99 4.12 -1.93 -0.56
CA GLU A 99 2.88 -1.32 -1.07
C GLU A 99 1.97 -2.37 -1.73
N ALA A 100 2.52 -3.20 -2.61
CA ALA A 100 1.80 -4.30 -3.27
C ALA A 100 1.21 -5.27 -2.24
N THR A 101 1.99 -5.59 -1.20
CA THR A 101 1.58 -6.46 -0.08
C THR A 101 0.39 -5.87 0.67
N GLN A 102 0.43 -4.58 1.02
CA GLN A 102 -0.69 -3.91 1.69
C GLN A 102 -1.96 -3.92 0.84
N ILE A 103 -1.83 -3.72 -0.48
CA ILE A 103 -2.96 -3.76 -1.41
C ILE A 103 -3.53 -5.18 -1.48
N ALA A 104 -2.68 -6.21 -1.62
CA ALA A 104 -3.09 -7.61 -1.65
C ALA A 104 -3.87 -7.98 -0.37
N ILE A 105 -3.32 -7.70 0.81
CA ILE A 105 -3.96 -7.97 2.10
C ILE A 105 -5.33 -7.29 2.21
N ARG A 106 -5.42 -6.00 1.84
CA ARG A 106 -6.68 -5.24 1.90
C ARG A 106 -7.72 -5.74 0.91
N SER A 107 -7.30 -6.30 -0.22
CA SER A 107 -8.20 -6.86 -1.22
C SER A 107 -8.84 -8.18 -0.77
N LYS A 108 -8.25 -8.86 0.21
CA LYS A 108 -8.64 -10.22 0.66
C LYS A 108 -8.63 -11.27 -0.45
N ASP A 109 -7.90 -10.99 -1.53
CA ASP A 109 -7.74 -11.87 -2.68
C ASP A 109 -6.56 -12.82 -2.42
N LYS A 110 -6.88 -14.09 -2.20
CA LYS A 110 -5.90 -15.13 -1.84
C LYS A 110 -4.84 -15.32 -2.92
N ASP A 111 -5.21 -15.20 -4.19
CA ASP A 111 -4.28 -15.37 -5.30
C ASP A 111 -3.26 -14.23 -5.30
N LYS A 112 -3.70 -13.00 -5.02
CA LYS A 112 -2.80 -11.85 -4.88
C LYS A 112 -1.91 -11.96 -3.64
N ILE A 113 -2.42 -12.48 -2.52
CA ILE A 113 -1.63 -12.70 -1.30
C ILE A 113 -0.55 -13.76 -1.55
N ALA A 114 -0.92 -14.88 -2.16
CA ALA A 114 0.03 -15.93 -2.55
C ALA A 114 1.08 -15.40 -3.56
N LEU A 115 0.68 -14.51 -4.46
CA LEU A 115 1.61 -13.90 -5.41
C LEU A 115 2.63 -12.99 -4.71
N VAL A 116 2.21 -12.09 -3.81
CA VAL A 116 3.17 -11.25 -3.07
C VAL A 116 4.07 -12.09 -2.15
N ALA A 117 3.57 -13.19 -1.59
CA ALA A 117 4.37 -14.11 -0.78
C ALA A 117 5.53 -14.72 -1.58
N LYS A 118 5.31 -15.09 -2.86
CA LYS A 118 6.40 -15.57 -3.73
C LYS A 118 7.52 -14.53 -3.87
N TYR A 119 7.17 -13.25 -4.02
CA TYR A 119 8.15 -12.17 -4.13
C TYR A 119 8.88 -11.90 -2.80
N TRP A 120 8.23 -12.12 -1.66
CA TRP A 120 8.92 -12.09 -0.37
C TRP A 120 9.89 -13.25 -0.19
N GLY A 121 9.55 -14.45 -0.66
CA GLY A 121 10.42 -15.63 -0.56
C GLY A 121 11.56 -15.67 -1.57
N ASP A 122 11.50 -14.89 -2.65
CA ASP A 122 12.50 -14.90 -3.71
C ASP A 122 13.83 -14.24 -3.25
N PRO A 123 14.99 -14.92 -3.36
CA PRO A 123 16.30 -14.37 -3.03
C PRO A 123 16.74 -13.15 -3.85
N LEU A 124 16.12 -12.91 -5.01
CA LEU A 124 16.35 -11.73 -5.85
C LEU A 124 15.47 -10.53 -5.45
N CYS A 125 14.48 -10.75 -4.58
CA CYS A 125 13.52 -9.74 -4.17
C CYS A 125 13.55 -9.55 -2.65
N GLY A 126 12.47 -9.91 -1.95
CA GLY A 126 12.33 -9.67 -0.51
C GLY A 126 13.27 -10.50 0.37
N ASN A 127 13.73 -11.66 -0.12
CA ASN A 127 14.62 -12.59 0.60
C ASN A 127 14.22 -12.83 2.07
N ASN A 128 12.93 -13.02 2.30
CA ASN A 128 12.32 -13.24 3.60
C ASN A 128 11.31 -14.40 3.53
N PRO A 129 11.81 -15.65 3.53
CA PRO A 129 10.94 -16.84 3.44
C PRO A 129 9.99 -16.97 4.63
N SER A 130 10.39 -16.54 5.84
CA SER A 130 9.53 -16.57 7.02
C SER A 130 8.33 -15.64 6.87
N TYR A 131 8.52 -14.42 6.36
CA TYR A 131 7.39 -13.51 6.12
C TYR A 131 6.52 -13.97 4.95
N ALA A 132 7.11 -14.59 3.91
CA ALA A 132 6.34 -15.22 2.84
C ALA A 132 5.42 -16.33 3.38
N GLU A 133 5.93 -17.13 4.32
CA GLU A 133 5.14 -18.15 5.03
C GLU A 133 4.01 -17.49 5.83
N GLU A 134 4.32 -16.52 6.69
CA GLU A 134 3.32 -15.80 7.50
C GLU A 134 2.17 -15.20 6.67
N LEU A 135 2.45 -14.72 5.45
CA LEU A 135 1.43 -14.16 4.56
C LEU A 135 0.42 -15.20 4.06
N VAL A 136 0.82 -16.46 3.91
CA VAL A 136 -0.02 -17.54 3.38
C VAL A 136 -0.67 -18.34 4.51
N TYR A 137 -0.06 -18.38 5.70
CA TYR A 137 -0.54 -19.17 6.83
C TYR A 137 -1.39 -18.40 7.85
N ASN A 138 -1.38 -17.06 7.88
CA ASN A 138 -2.27 -16.26 8.74
C ASN A 138 -3.73 -16.18 8.21
N GLU A 139 -4.24 -17.28 7.64
CA GLU A 139 -5.66 -17.43 7.22
C GLU A 139 -6.59 -17.75 8.38
#